data_AF-A0AAD3MMV5-F1
#
_entry.id   AF-A0AAD3MMV5-F1
#
_cell.length_a   1.000
_cell.length_b   1.000
_cell.length_c   1.000
_cell.angle_alpha   90.00
_cell.angle_beta   90.00
_cell.angle_gamma   90.00
#
_symmetry.space_group_name_H-M   'P 1'
#
loop_
_entity.id
_entity.type
_entity.pdbx_description
1 polymer ?
#
loop_
_entity_poly.entity_id
_entity_poly.type
_entity_poly.pdbx_seq_one_letter_code
_entity_poly.pdbx_strand_id
1 'polypeptide(L)'
;MVENSEESKTELAVNSNTSTHEHMFTAAQTLQMEMELQLQAEREEEAARQAVLEQERRDRELALRIAQSEAELIPEEVQIDSGLRRGPQVQASKAAAGAKKYELSKWKYAELRDAINTSCDIELLAACREEFHRRLKVYHAWKSKNKKRNTDTEQRAPKSVTDYDHAPPVKKA
;
A
#
# COMPACT_ATOMS: atom_id res chain seq x y z
N MET A 1 -87.57 25.60 -9.85
CA MET A 1 -86.42 25.45 -10.78
C MET A 1 -85.18 26.24 -10.34
N VAL A 2 -85.30 27.26 -9.48
CA VAL A 2 -84.15 28.07 -9.02
C VAL A 2 -83.37 27.39 -7.88
N GLU A 3 -84.04 26.71 -6.95
CA GLU A 3 -83.39 26.03 -5.80
C GLU A 3 -82.39 24.93 -6.21
N ASN A 4 -82.73 24.09 -7.20
CA ASN A 4 -81.79 23.07 -7.72
C ASN A 4 -80.49 23.64 -8.30
N SER A 5 -80.49 24.89 -8.78
CA SER A 5 -79.29 25.51 -9.35
C SER A 5 -78.37 26.10 -8.28
N GLU A 6 -78.88 26.46 -7.11
CA GLU A 6 -78.09 26.93 -5.99
C GLU A 6 -77.49 25.76 -5.23
N GLU A 7 -78.27 24.69 -5.00
CA GLU A 7 -77.80 23.45 -4.38
C GLU A 7 -76.63 22.81 -5.17
N SER A 8 -76.74 22.74 -6.50
CA SER A 8 -75.67 22.20 -7.36
C SER A 8 -74.38 23.03 -7.28
N LYS A 9 -74.49 24.36 -7.17
CA LYS A 9 -73.32 25.25 -7.03
C LYS A 9 -72.69 25.12 -5.66
N THR A 10 -73.50 24.93 -4.61
CA THR A 10 -73.00 24.71 -3.26
C THR A 10 -72.30 23.36 -3.11
N GLU A 11 -72.80 22.28 -3.73
CA GLU A 11 -72.12 20.99 -3.73
C GLU A 11 -70.78 21.02 -4.48
N LEU A 12 -70.72 21.67 -5.65
CA LEU A 12 -69.48 21.86 -6.40
C LEU A 12 -68.44 22.68 -5.62
N ALA A 13 -68.88 23.73 -4.92
CA ALA A 13 -68.02 24.55 -4.07
C ALA A 13 -67.53 23.77 -2.83
N VAL A 14 -68.39 22.95 -2.21
CA VAL A 14 -68.02 22.09 -1.09
C VAL A 14 -67.04 21.00 -1.53
N ASN A 15 -67.28 20.34 -2.66
CA ASN A 15 -66.39 19.29 -3.19
C ASN A 15 -65.02 19.82 -3.66
N SER A 16 -64.96 21.04 -4.19
CA SER A 16 -63.68 21.67 -4.54
C SER A 16 -62.91 22.15 -3.30
N ASN A 17 -63.60 22.63 -2.27
CA ASN A 17 -62.99 22.98 -0.99
C ASN A 17 -62.48 21.75 -0.21
N THR A 18 -63.19 20.62 -0.24
CA THR A 18 -62.71 19.37 0.36
C THR A 18 -61.51 18.81 -0.40
N SER A 19 -61.54 18.82 -1.74
CA SER A 19 -60.42 18.37 -2.57
C SER A 19 -59.14 19.21 -2.37
N THR A 20 -59.28 20.55 -2.29
CA THR A 20 -58.12 21.43 -2.03
C THR A 20 -57.58 21.27 -0.61
N HIS A 21 -58.43 21.07 0.38
CA HIS A 21 -58.02 20.79 1.75
C HIS A 21 -57.28 19.44 1.86
N GLU A 22 -57.76 18.40 1.16
CA GLU A 22 -57.07 17.10 1.09
C GLU A 22 -55.71 17.20 0.38
N HIS A 23 -55.60 17.97 -0.71
CA HIS A 23 -54.33 18.23 -1.38
C HIS A 23 -53.33 19.00 -0.50
N MET A 24 -53.79 20.00 0.26
CA MET A 24 -52.93 20.72 1.19
C MET A 24 -52.50 19.87 2.39
N PHE A 25 -53.41 19.02 2.91
CA PHE A 25 -53.10 18.09 4.00
C PHE A 25 -52.09 17.02 3.56
N THR A 26 -52.26 16.44 2.37
CA THR A 26 -51.31 15.48 1.79
C THR A 26 -49.96 16.13 1.48
N ALA A 27 -49.93 17.34 0.93
CA ALA A 27 -48.68 18.08 0.70
C ALA A 27 -47.93 18.39 2.01
N ALA A 28 -48.64 18.81 3.06
CA ALA A 28 -48.05 19.04 4.38
C ALA A 28 -47.51 17.73 4.99
N GLN A 29 -48.25 16.62 4.84
CA GLN A 29 -47.83 15.31 5.32
C GLN A 29 -46.59 14.79 4.58
N THR A 30 -46.50 14.98 3.25
CA THR A 30 -45.32 14.61 2.48
C THR A 30 -44.09 15.42 2.89
N LEU A 31 -44.26 16.71 3.15
CA LEU A 31 -43.17 17.61 3.51
C LEU A 31 -42.67 17.34 4.94
N GLN A 32 -43.58 16.99 5.85
CA GLN A 32 -43.24 16.53 7.19
C GLN A 32 -42.50 15.18 7.15
N MET A 33 -42.93 14.24 6.32
CA MET A 33 -42.27 12.95 6.14
C MET A 33 -40.87 13.09 5.53
N GLU A 34 -40.68 14.00 4.57
CA GLU A 34 -39.39 14.28 3.96
C GLU A 34 -38.39 14.88 4.97
N MET A 35 -38.86 15.80 5.82
CA MET A 35 -38.05 16.37 6.91
C MET A 35 -37.64 15.31 7.95
N GLU A 36 -38.57 14.41 8.32
CA GLU A 36 -38.27 13.29 9.23
C GLU A 36 -37.25 12.32 8.61
N LEU A 37 -37.36 12.03 7.31
CA LEU A 37 -36.41 11.20 6.57
C LEU A 37 -35.01 11.82 6.54
N GLN A 38 -34.92 13.13 6.33
CA GLN A 38 -33.66 13.88 6.35
C GLN A 38 -32.97 13.82 7.71
N LEU A 39 -33.73 14.04 8.78
CA LEU A 39 -33.20 13.95 10.14
C LEU A 39 -32.75 12.52 10.47
N GLN A 40 -33.47 11.52 9.98
CA GLN A 40 -33.10 10.12 10.17
C GLN A 40 -31.82 9.76 9.40
N ALA A 41 -31.69 10.22 8.16
CA ALA A 41 -30.48 10.04 7.35
C ALA A 41 -29.25 10.70 8.00
N GLU A 42 -29.39 11.91 8.56
CA GLU A 42 -28.30 12.59 9.26
C GLU A 42 -27.84 11.80 10.50
N ARG A 43 -28.78 11.28 11.29
CA ARG A 43 -28.47 10.41 12.45
C ARG A 43 -27.80 9.12 12.03
N GLU A 44 -28.25 8.49 10.95
CA GLU A 44 -27.63 7.28 10.41
C GLU A 44 -26.22 7.54 9.91
N GLU A 45 -25.97 8.68 9.27
CA GLU A 45 -24.65 9.09 8.81
C GLU A 45 -23.70 9.37 9.99
N GLU A 46 -24.17 10.05 11.03
CA GLU A 46 -23.42 10.24 12.27
C GLU A 46 -23.11 8.90 12.97
N ALA A 47 -24.09 8.00 13.05
CA ALA A 47 -23.90 6.67 13.61
C ALA A 47 -22.88 5.87 12.79
N ALA A 48 -22.93 5.96 11.45
CA ALA A 48 -21.95 5.32 10.57
C ALA A 48 -20.55 5.91 10.76
N ARG A 49 -20.41 7.24 10.84
CA ARG A 49 -19.14 7.91 11.13
C ARG A 49 -18.56 7.47 12.48
N GLN A 50 -19.39 7.41 13.51
CA GLN A 50 -18.98 6.93 14.84
C GLN A 50 -18.58 5.46 14.81
N ALA A 51 -19.32 4.61 14.09
CA ALA A 51 -19.01 3.18 13.96
C ALA A 51 -17.65 2.95 13.27
N VAL A 52 -17.33 3.73 12.22
CA VAL A 52 -16.03 3.66 11.54
C VAL A 52 -14.89 4.04 12.47
N LEU A 53 -15.02 5.16 13.21
CA LEU A 53 -13.99 5.57 14.18
C LEU A 53 -13.79 4.54 15.28
N GLU A 54 -14.87 3.92 15.75
CA GLU A 54 -14.80 2.87 16.76
C GLU A 54 -14.17 1.59 16.20
N GLN A 55 -14.45 1.26 14.94
CA GLN A 55 -13.79 0.17 14.21
C GLN A 55 -12.29 0.45 14.07
N GLU A 56 -11.89 1.63 13.63
CA GLU A 56 -10.47 2.01 13.53
C GLU A 56 -9.76 1.96 14.89
N ARG A 57 -10.45 2.35 15.97
CA ARG A 57 -9.90 2.22 17.34
C ARG A 57 -9.66 0.77 17.70
N ARG A 58 -10.63 -0.12 17.45
CA ARG A 58 -10.51 -1.56 17.68
C ARG A 58 -9.41 -2.17 16.82
N ASP A 59 -9.34 -1.81 15.54
CA ASP A 59 -8.31 -2.29 14.61
C ASP A 59 -6.92 -1.83 15.04
N ARG A 60 -6.78 -0.60 15.53
CA ARG A 60 -5.52 -0.09 16.09
C ARG A 60 -5.10 -0.85 17.35
N GLU A 61 -6.05 -1.12 18.26
CA GLU A 61 -5.78 -1.92 19.46
C GLU A 61 -5.41 -3.36 19.10
N LEU A 62 -6.13 -3.97 18.15
CA LEU A 62 -5.87 -5.30 17.64
C LEU A 62 -4.49 -5.35 16.97
N ALA A 63 -4.13 -4.37 16.16
CA ALA A 63 -2.82 -4.27 15.54
C ALA A 63 -1.69 -4.15 16.58
N LEU A 64 -1.89 -3.36 17.64
CA LEU A 64 -0.94 -3.26 18.75
C LEU A 64 -0.82 -4.58 19.52
N ARG A 65 -1.95 -5.27 19.77
CA ARG A 65 -1.96 -6.58 20.43
C ARG A 65 -1.30 -7.64 19.56
N ILE A 66 -1.58 -7.68 18.26
CA ILE A 66 -0.92 -8.57 17.30
C ILE A 66 0.59 -8.31 17.32
N ALA A 67 1.02 -7.05 17.28
CA ALA A 67 2.44 -6.68 17.35
C ALA A 67 3.10 -7.10 18.69
N GLN A 68 2.37 -7.00 19.81
CA GLN A 68 2.85 -7.40 21.12
C GLN A 68 2.85 -8.93 21.29
N SER A 69 1.82 -9.63 20.84
CA SER A 69 1.75 -11.10 20.89
C SER A 69 2.71 -11.77 19.91
N GLU A 70 2.99 -11.16 18.75
CA GLU A 70 4.06 -11.60 17.84
C GLU A 70 5.43 -11.40 18.49
N ALA A 71 5.58 -10.45 19.43
CA ALA A 71 6.79 -10.29 20.22
C ALA A 71 6.90 -11.28 21.39
N GLU A 72 5.80 -11.84 21.89
CA GLU A 72 5.77 -12.78 23.02
C GLU A 72 5.65 -14.27 22.60
N LEU A 73 5.10 -14.60 21.42
CA LEU A 73 4.79 -15.96 20.98
C LEU A 73 5.82 -16.59 20.02
N ILE A 74 7.05 -16.06 19.94
CA ILE A 74 8.14 -16.75 19.24
C ILE A 74 8.99 -17.53 20.27
N PRO A 75 8.67 -18.82 20.56
CA PRO A 75 9.70 -19.83 20.64
C PRO A 75 10.38 -19.92 19.28
N GLU A 76 11.67 -19.65 19.32
CA GLU A 76 12.66 -19.89 18.29
C GLU A 76 12.53 -21.34 17.78
N GLU A 77 11.84 -21.55 16.65
CA GLU A 77 12.10 -22.57 15.64
C GLU A 77 10.82 -22.93 14.85
N VAL A 78 11.03 -23.19 13.56
CA VAL A 78 10.08 -23.85 12.64
C VAL A 78 8.87 -23.01 12.19
N GLN A 79 9.00 -22.39 11.02
CA GLN A 79 8.04 -22.46 9.90
C GLN A 79 8.28 -21.27 8.96
N ILE A 80 9.28 -21.37 8.09
CA ILE A 80 9.36 -20.50 6.92
C ILE A 80 9.94 -21.28 5.73
N ASP A 81 9.21 -22.34 5.38
CA ASP A 81 9.07 -22.78 4.00
C ASP A 81 7.61 -22.62 3.57
N SER A 82 7.17 -21.39 3.37
CA SER A 82 6.14 -21.09 2.38
C SER A 82 6.24 -19.61 2.07
N GLY A 83 6.42 -19.34 0.78
CA GLY A 83 6.81 -18.04 0.27
C GLY A 83 5.80 -16.94 0.53
N LEU A 84 6.29 -15.73 0.32
CA LEU A 84 5.58 -14.46 0.27
C LEU A 84 5.25 -13.84 1.64
N ARG A 85 5.75 -12.61 1.86
CA ARG A 85 5.43 -11.65 2.95
C ARG A 85 6.22 -11.77 4.26
N ARG A 86 7.55 -11.95 4.24
CA ARG A 86 8.38 -11.54 5.39
C ARG A 86 8.65 -10.04 5.36
N GLY A 87 8.06 -9.30 6.31
CA GLY A 87 8.26 -7.86 6.49
C GLY A 87 9.73 -7.50 6.78
N PRO A 88 10.13 -6.23 6.54
CA PRO A 88 11.54 -5.78 6.65
C PRO A 88 12.19 -6.02 8.03
N GLN A 89 11.39 -6.07 9.10
CA GLN A 89 11.87 -6.18 10.47
C GLN A 89 12.40 -7.58 10.84
N VAL A 90 11.72 -8.63 10.37
CA VAL A 90 12.13 -10.03 10.59
C VAL A 90 13.44 -10.36 9.85
N GLN A 91 13.67 -9.70 8.70
CA GLN A 91 14.91 -9.83 7.94
C GLN A 91 16.08 -9.12 8.63
N ALA A 92 15.84 -7.94 9.21
CA ALA A 92 16.87 -7.14 9.87
C ALA A 92 17.38 -7.76 11.18
N SER A 93 16.51 -8.44 11.95
CA SER A 93 16.91 -9.08 13.21
C SER A 93 17.74 -10.36 12.98
N LYS A 94 17.34 -11.19 12.00
CA LYS A 94 18.11 -12.41 11.62
C LYS A 94 19.45 -12.06 10.97
N ALA A 95 19.49 -10.99 10.18
CA ALA A 95 20.71 -10.41 9.61
C ALA A 95 21.72 -9.99 10.69
N ALA A 96 21.26 -9.34 11.77
CA ALA A 96 22.15 -8.87 12.84
C ALA A 96 22.76 -9.99 13.69
N ALA A 97 22.06 -11.12 13.84
CA ALA A 97 22.55 -12.30 14.55
C ALA A 97 23.51 -13.16 13.70
N GLY A 98 23.23 -13.32 12.40
CA GLY A 98 24.09 -14.06 11.46
C GLY A 98 25.35 -13.30 11.03
N ALA A 99 25.27 -11.97 10.90
CA ALA A 99 26.39 -11.13 10.47
C ALA A 99 27.57 -11.13 11.46
N LYS A 100 27.35 -11.49 12.72
CA LYS A 100 28.43 -11.59 13.72
C LYS A 100 29.14 -12.94 13.71
N LYS A 101 28.47 -14.02 13.30
CA LYS A 101 29.07 -15.35 13.20
C LYS A 101 29.90 -15.49 11.91
N TYR A 102 29.41 -14.95 10.80
CA TYR A 102 30.04 -15.09 9.49
C TYR A 102 30.23 -13.72 8.80
N GLU A 103 31.44 -13.19 8.85
CA GLU A 103 31.80 -11.98 8.11
C GLU A 103 32.26 -12.33 6.68
N LEU A 104 31.37 -12.18 5.70
CA LEU A 104 31.62 -12.57 4.30
C LEU A 104 32.01 -11.40 3.38
N SER A 105 32.26 -10.21 3.93
CA SER A 105 32.49 -8.99 3.11
C SER A 105 33.73 -9.09 2.21
N LYS A 106 34.71 -9.94 2.53
CA LYS A 106 35.95 -10.14 1.73
C LYS A 106 35.86 -11.31 0.75
N TRP A 107 34.82 -12.14 0.83
CA TRP A 107 34.69 -13.35 0.02
C TRP A 107 34.46 -13.03 -1.45
N LYS A 108 35.03 -13.81 -2.37
CA LYS A 108 34.81 -13.65 -3.80
C LYS A 108 33.48 -14.28 -4.23
N TYR A 109 32.97 -13.87 -5.38
CA TYR A 109 31.74 -14.44 -5.95
C TYR A 109 31.84 -15.94 -6.16
N ALA A 110 33.00 -16.44 -6.59
CA ALA A 110 33.24 -17.87 -6.76
C ALA A 110 33.11 -18.63 -5.44
N GLU A 111 33.65 -18.09 -4.34
CA GLU A 111 33.62 -18.72 -3.01
C GLU A 111 32.21 -18.73 -2.42
N LEU A 112 31.45 -17.62 -2.57
CA LEU A 112 30.04 -17.58 -2.17
C LEU A 112 29.18 -18.58 -2.96
N ARG A 113 29.42 -18.68 -4.27
CA ARG A 113 28.71 -19.62 -5.14
C ARG A 113 29.04 -21.06 -4.79
N ASP A 114 30.32 -21.35 -4.57
CA ASP A 114 30.79 -22.70 -4.22
C ASP A 114 30.16 -23.13 -2.88
N ALA A 115 30.28 -22.29 -1.84
CA ALA A 115 29.65 -22.56 -0.55
C ALA A 115 28.14 -22.81 -0.65
N ILE A 116 27.41 -22.08 -1.50
CA ILE A 116 25.97 -22.31 -1.70
C ILE A 116 25.67 -23.68 -2.33
N ASN A 117 26.55 -24.19 -3.18
CA ASN A 117 26.34 -25.43 -3.91
C ASN A 117 26.90 -26.66 -3.20
N THR A 118 27.88 -26.49 -2.29
CA THR A 118 28.61 -27.59 -1.66
C THR A 118 28.42 -27.67 -0.14
N SER A 119 28.07 -26.57 0.54
CA SER A 119 27.89 -26.57 2.00
C SER A 119 26.46 -26.90 2.41
N CYS A 120 26.32 -27.54 3.58
CA CYS A 120 25.03 -27.86 4.21
C CYS A 120 24.82 -27.10 5.53
N ASP A 121 25.73 -26.21 5.92
CA ASP A 121 25.58 -25.38 7.12
C ASP A 121 24.49 -24.33 6.88
N ILE A 122 23.38 -24.48 7.60
CA ILE A 122 22.18 -23.65 7.46
C ILE A 122 22.48 -22.18 7.78
N GLU A 123 23.32 -21.90 8.78
CA GLU A 123 23.67 -20.54 9.17
C GLU A 123 24.62 -19.91 8.16
N LEU A 124 25.61 -20.66 7.67
CA LEU A 124 26.53 -20.21 6.62
C LEU A 124 25.80 -19.93 5.31
N LEU A 125 24.88 -20.82 4.90
CA LEU A 125 24.08 -20.63 3.69
C LEU A 125 23.18 -19.39 3.79
N ALA A 126 22.62 -19.12 4.97
CA ALA A 126 21.86 -17.90 5.22
C ALA A 126 22.74 -16.65 5.05
N ALA A 127 23.93 -16.64 5.65
CA ALA A 127 24.89 -15.55 5.52
C ALA A 127 25.37 -15.35 4.07
N CYS A 128 25.66 -16.43 3.34
CA CYS A 128 26.07 -16.38 1.92
C CYS A 128 24.99 -15.78 1.01
N ARG A 129 23.72 -16.17 1.22
CA ARG A 129 22.58 -15.61 0.48
C ARG A 129 22.36 -14.14 0.82
N GLU A 130 22.55 -13.76 2.07
CA GLU A 130 22.42 -12.38 2.52
C GLU A 130 23.48 -11.46 1.90
N GLU A 131 24.75 -11.85 1.94
CA GLU A 131 25.85 -11.07 1.35
C GLU A 131 25.69 -10.92 -0.17
N PHE A 132 25.21 -11.97 -0.86
CA PHE A 132 24.86 -11.88 -2.28
C PHE A 132 23.80 -10.80 -2.55
N HIS A 133 22.71 -10.79 -1.77
CA HIS A 133 21.67 -9.78 -1.90
C HIS A 133 22.15 -8.37 -1.53
N ARG A 134 23.04 -8.24 -0.53
CA ARG A 134 23.65 -6.95 -0.18
C ARG A 134 24.46 -6.38 -1.35
N ARG A 135 25.30 -7.20 -1.99
CA ARG A 135 26.09 -6.80 -3.17
C ARG A 135 25.20 -6.42 -4.36
N LEU A 136 24.17 -7.21 -4.65
CA LEU A 136 23.21 -6.90 -5.72
C LEU A 136 22.47 -5.59 -5.45
N LYS A 137 22.03 -5.35 -4.21
CA LYS A 137 21.34 -4.11 -3.84
C LYS A 137 22.19 -2.87 -4.11
N VAL A 138 23.47 -2.91 -3.74
CA VAL A 138 24.43 -1.83 -4.05
C VAL A 138 24.64 -1.70 -5.56
N TYR A 139 24.83 -2.81 -6.27
CA TYR A 139 24.99 -2.81 -7.73
C TYR A 139 23.76 -2.21 -8.43
N HIS A 140 22.54 -2.58 -8.05
CA HIS A 140 21.31 -2.04 -8.61
C HIS A 140 21.14 -0.55 -8.27
N ALA A 141 21.40 -0.15 -7.03
CA ALA A 141 21.38 1.26 -6.64
C ALA A 141 22.39 2.09 -7.44
N TRP A 142 23.61 1.57 -7.60
CA TRP A 142 24.64 2.20 -8.44
C TRP A 142 24.22 2.22 -9.91
N LYS A 143 23.79 1.09 -10.48
CA LYS A 143 23.35 0.98 -11.88
C LYS A 143 22.20 1.94 -12.18
N SER A 144 21.18 2.01 -11.33
CA SER A 144 20.05 2.94 -11.51
C SER A 144 20.48 4.41 -11.44
N LYS A 145 21.44 4.75 -10.57
CA LYS A 145 21.98 6.12 -10.47
C LYS A 145 22.92 6.50 -11.63
N ASN A 146 23.57 5.54 -12.27
CA ASN A 146 24.58 5.79 -13.30
C ASN A 146 24.08 5.48 -14.72
N LYS A 147 22.97 4.74 -14.89
CA LYS A 147 22.41 4.37 -16.20
C LYS A 147 21.94 5.58 -17.02
N LYS A 148 21.45 6.65 -16.36
CA LYS A 148 21.08 7.93 -17.03
C LYS A 148 22.27 8.89 -17.22
N ARG A 149 23.33 8.76 -16.41
CA ARG A 149 24.55 9.57 -16.53
C ARG A 149 25.45 9.08 -17.66
N ASN A 150 25.37 7.79 -17.98
CA ASN A 150 26.17 7.18 -19.03
C ASN A 150 25.66 7.54 -20.45
N THR A 151 24.34 7.76 -20.62
CA THR A 151 23.78 8.20 -21.92
C THR A 151 24.16 9.62 -22.30
N ASP A 152 24.50 10.49 -21.33
CA ASP A 152 24.95 11.86 -21.54
C ASP A 152 26.48 11.98 -21.67
N THR A 153 27.21 10.88 -21.45
CA THR A 153 28.68 10.87 -21.41
C THR A 153 29.33 10.05 -22.53
N GLU A 154 28.66 9.87 -23.68
CA GLU A 154 29.37 9.55 -24.94
C GLU A 154 30.32 10.68 -25.40
N GLN A 155 30.42 11.78 -24.64
CA GLN A 155 31.45 12.81 -24.80
C GLN A 155 32.52 12.77 -23.70
N ARG A 156 32.89 11.56 -23.21
CA ARG A 156 33.84 11.39 -22.09
C ARG A 156 35.33 11.53 -22.43
N ALA A 157 35.71 12.02 -23.61
CA ALA A 157 37.08 12.49 -23.80
C ALA A 157 37.07 13.89 -24.43
N PRO A 158 37.76 14.88 -23.84
CA PRO A 158 38.08 16.10 -24.58
C PRO A 158 38.85 15.71 -25.86
N LYS A 159 38.49 16.33 -27.00
CA LYS A 159 39.08 16.05 -28.34
C LYS A 159 40.61 16.24 -28.42
N SER A 160 41.24 16.78 -27.38
CA SER A 160 42.69 16.91 -27.26
C SER A 160 43.41 15.66 -26.71
N VAL A 161 42.67 14.65 -26.22
CA VAL A 161 43.25 13.40 -25.68
C VAL A 161 43.23 12.25 -26.71
N THR A 162 42.61 12.45 -27.87
CA THR A 162 42.62 11.46 -28.97
C THR A 162 43.78 11.61 -29.94
N ASP A 163 44.66 12.61 -29.77
CA ASP A 163 45.73 12.92 -30.74
C ASP A 163 47.13 12.42 -30.34
N TYR A 164 47.24 11.61 -29.29
CA TYR A 164 48.52 11.05 -28.84
C TYR A 164 48.38 9.58 -28.45
N ASP A 165 48.25 8.68 -29.44
CA ASP A 165 48.86 7.35 -29.36
C ASP A 165 48.90 6.68 -30.74
N HIS A 166 49.61 7.34 -31.66
CA HIS A 166 50.17 6.68 -32.84
C HIS A 166 51.32 5.80 -32.37
N ALA A 167 51.07 4.51 -32.18
CA ALA A 167 52.10 3.54 -31.79
C ALA A 167 53.26 3.53 -32.81
N PRO A 168 54.54 3.53 -32.38
CA PRO A 168 55.66 3.41 -33.30
C PRO A 168 55.76 1.97 -33.85
N PRO A 169 56.19 1.77 -35.11
CA PRO A 169 56.23 0.45 -35.73
C PRO A 169 57.33 -0.42 -35.12
N VAL A 170 56.93 -1.59 -34.63
CA VAL A 170 57.84 -2.59 -34.06
C VAL A 170 58.63 -3.25 -35.19
N LYS A 171 59.96 -3.11 -35.17
CA LYS A 171 60.88 -3.76 -36.10
C LYS A 171 60.84 -5.29 -35.90
N LYS A 172 60.55 -6.04 -36.96
CA LYS A 172 60.67 -7.50 -36.97
C LYS A 172 62.14 -7.88 -37.17
N ALA A 173 62.64 -8.76 -36.31
CA ALA A 173 63.87 -9.52 -36.53
C ALA A 173 63.58 -10.72 -37.42
#